data_AF-A0A7H4MVS7-F1
#
_entry.id   AF-A0A7H4MVS7-F1
#
_cell.length_a   1.000
_cell.length_b   1.000
_cell.length_c   1.000
_cell.angle_alpha   90.00
_cell.angle_beta   90.00
_cell.angle_gamma   90.00
#
_symmetry.space_group_name_H-M   'P 1'
#
loop_
_entity.id
_entity.type
_entity.pdbx_description
1 polymer ?
#
loop_
_entity_poly.entity_id
_entity_poly.type
_entity_poly.pdbx_seq_one_letter_code
_entity_poly.pdbx_strand_id
1 'polypeptide(L)'
;MLGVKKLQDFSKAMIGPVLYLPVIGLLIALFSMTTNKIWVAEESSLYLLGKYVSSMLWAIMNNLGFFFCLGLAGGLAKTRKAEAAFVAAMTWFMYLAANNSWLTLTQRLAAGSSNAQLYGSGQTFIFGFQVIDMGVFLGIILGCAVAFIHNRFVDIEFRGAFSIYGNSKLVLIVMIPLVGVFAIATVYVWPIVEHGISALTGVMKTFGAVGVFLYGFLNRFLIPTGLHHLIWSPFVFTSIGGQLLIDGQTVVGQNRFSSLKLPIAPGR
;
A
#
# COMPACT_ATOMS: atom_id res chain seq x y z
N MET A 1 25.72 -18.02 8.96
CA MET A 1 24.49 -18.84 9.07
C MET A 1 23.28 -18.11 9.67
N LEU A 2 23.41 -17.30 10.74
CA LEU A 2 22.29 -16.58 11.38
C LEU A 2 21.51 -15.60 10.48
N GLY A 3 22.18 -14.91 9.54
CA GLY A 3 21.52 -13.97 8.63
C GLY A 3 20.62 -14.64 7.58
N VAL A 4 21.05 -15.77 7.01
CA VAL A 4 20.31 -16.51 5.98
C VAL A 4 18.98 -17.03 6.53
N LYS A 5 18.98 -17.53 7.77
CA LYS A 5 17.77 -18.02 8.44
C LYS A 5 16.73 -16.91 8.65
N LYS A 6 17.16 -15.72 9.12
CA LYS A 6 16.26 -14.57 9.28
C LYS A 6 15.65 -14.10 7.96
N LEU A 7 16.45 -14.10 6.89
CA LEU A 7 15.97 -13.76 5.54
C LEU A 7 14.97 -14.79 5.02
N GLN A 8 15.21 -16.07 5.29
CA GLN A 8 14.28 -17.15 4.93
C GLN A 8 12.97 -17.06 5.72
N ASP A 9 13.03 -16.79 7.02
CA ASP A 9 11.85 -16.63 7.88
C ASP A 9 11.02 -15.41 7.45
N PHE A 10 11.67 -14.31 7.09
CA PHE A 10 11.04 -13.13 6.49
C PHE A 10 10.33 -13.46 5.17
N SER A 11 11.02 -14.11 4.23
CA SER A 11 10.44 -14.54 2.96
C SER A 11 9.22 -15.44 3.17
N LYS A 12 9.32 -16.42 4.07
CA LYS A 12 8.19 -17.31 4.42
C LYS A 12 7.00 -16.54 5.02
N ALA A 13 7.25 -15.56 5.87
CA ALA A 13 6.19 -14.74 6.47
C ALA A 13 5.47 -13.86 5.43
N MET A 14 6.19 -13.40 4.39
CA MET A 14 5.59 -12.64 3.28
C MET A 14 4.71 -13.49 2.37
N ILE A 15 4.95 -14.82 2.28
CA ILE A 15 4.16 -15.70 1.41
C ILE A 15 2.68 -15.71 1.80
N GLY A 16 2.36 -15.67 3.10
CA GLY A 16 0.97 -15.73 3.58
C GLY A 16 0.04 -14.71 2.89
N PRO A 17 0.27 -13.40 3.05
CA PRO A 17 -0.54 -12.36 2.38
C PRO A 17 -0.53 -12.45 0.85
N VAL A 18 0.60 -12.84 0.25
CA VAL A 18 0.78 -12.85 -1.21
C VAL A 18 -0.04 -13.95 -1.89
N LEU A 19 -0.19 -15.11 -1.26
CA LEU A 19 -0.88 -16.26 -1.86
C LEU A 19 -2.35 -16.02 -2.19
N TYR A 20 -3.00 -15.06 -1.51
CA TYR A 20 -4.40 -14.72 -1.76
C TYR A 20 -4.58 -13.77 -2.96
N LEU A 21 -3.54 -13.06 -3.37
CA LEU A 21 -3.62 -12.02 -4.41
C LEU A 21 -3.98 -12.57 -5.79
N PRO A 22 -3.45 -13.72 -6.27
CA PRO A 22 -3.83 -14.26 -7.57
C PRO A 22 -5.33 -14.60 -7.67
N VAL A 23 -5.90 -15.17 -6.60
CA VAL A 23 -7.32 -15.52 -6.55
C VAL A 23 -8.17 -14.26 -6.59
N ILE A 24 -7.86 -13.27 -5.75
CA ILE A 24 -8.62 -12.01 -5.70
C ILE A 24 -8.48 -11.24 -7.02
N GLY A 25 -7.27 -11.18 -7.59
CA GLY A 25 -7.01 -10.50 -8.86
C GLY A 25 -7.76 -11.14 -10.04
N LEU A 26 -7.80 -12.48 -10.10
CA LEU A 26 -8.57 -13.19 -11.11
C LEU A 26 -10.07 -12.88 -10.99
N LEU A 27 -10.63 -12.91 -9.78
CA LEU A 27 -12.03 -12.59 -9.55
C LEU A 27 -12.33 -11.12 -9.91
N ILE A 28 -11.46 -10.18 -9.53
CA ILE A 28 -11.59 -8.77 -9.94
C ILE A 28 -11.64 -8.66 -11.46
N ALA A 29 -10.72 -9.32 -12.18
CA ALA A 29 -10.68 -9.27 -13.64
C ALA A 29 -11.99 -9.80 -14.24
N LEU A 30 -12.45 -10.98 -13.81
CA LEU A 30 -13.68 -11.61 -14.32
C LEU A 30 -14.91 -10.72 -14.09
N PHE A 31 -15.10 -10.18 -12.89
CA PHE A 31 -16.26 -9.34 -12.58
C PHE A 31 -16.14 -7.92 -13.12
N SER A 32 -14.94 -7.40 -13.31
CA SER A 32 -14.74 -6.09 -13.96
C SER A 32 -15.04 -6.15 -15.45
N MET A 33 -14.89 -7.31 -16.11
CA MET A 33 -15.27 -7.46 -17.52
C MET A 33 -16.77 -7.21 -17.75
N THR A 34 -17.63 -7.55 -16.79
CA THR A 34 -19.08 -7.31 -16.90
C THR A 34 -19.46 -5.84 -16.69
N THR A 35 -18.50 -5.00 -16.28
CA THR A 35 -18.67 -3.53 -16.20
C THR A 35 -18.30 -2.80 -17.49
N ASN A 36 -17.95 -3.53 -18.55
CA ASN A 36 -17.58 -2.93 -19.83
C ASN A 36 -18.82 -2.53 -20.64
N LYS A 37 -18.95 -1.23 -20.90
CA LYS A 37 -20.06 -0.60 -21.62
C LYS A 37 -20.19 -1.03 -23.09
N ILE A 38 -19.15 -1.64 -23.67
CA ILE A 38 -19.17 -2.13 -25.06
C ILE A 38 -20.15 -3.31 -25.20
N TRP A 39 -20.28 -4.14 -24.16
CA TRP A 39 -21.01 -5.40 -24.24
C TRP A 39 -22.14 -5.52 -23.22
N VAL A 40 -22.12 -4.69 -22.15
CA VAL A 40 -23.10 -4.74 -21.07
C VAL A 40 -23.67 -3.34 -20.83
N ALA A 41 -25.00 -3.22 -20.90
CA ALA A 41 -25.71 -1.98 -20.58
C ALA A 41 -25.59 -1.65 -19.08
N GLU A 42 -25.43 -0.37 -18.74
CA GLU A 42 -25.25 0.08 -17.35
C GLU A 42 -26.46 -0.23 -16.46
N GLU A 43 -27.66 -0.25 -17.03
CA GLU A 43 -28.91 -0.57 -16.36
C GLU A 43 -29.03 -2.07 -15.99
N SER A 44 -28.15 -2.91 -16.54
CA SER A 44 -28.26 -4.36 -16.39
C SER A 44 -27.94 -4.81 -14.97
N SER A 45 -28.70 -5.78 -14.47
CA SER A 45 -28.40 -6.49 -13.22
C SER A 45 -27.01 -7.13 -13.23
N LEU A 46 -26.49 -7.50 -14.41
CA LEU A 46 -25.14 -8.06 -14.57
C LEU A 46 -24.05 -7.01 -14.37
N TYR A 47 -24.29 -5.77 -14.80
CA TYR A 47 -23.40 -4.64 -14.56
C TYR A 47 -23.36 -4.29 -13.08
N LEU A 48 -24.53 -4.24 -12.42
CA LEU A 48 -24.64 -4.00 -10.98
C LEU A 48 -23.90 -5.06 -10.17
N LEU A 49 -24.12 -6.34 -10.48
CA LEU A 49 -23.47 -7.46 -9.81
C LEU A 49 -21.94 -7.39 -9.98
N GLY A 50 -21.47 -7.17 -11.21
CA GLY A 50 -20.03 -7.02 -11.49
C GLY A 50 -19.40 -5.89 -10.71
N LYS A 51 -20.04 -4.72 -10.70
CA LYS A 51 -19.57 -3.54 -9.96
C LYS A 51 -19.58 -3.78 -8.43
N TYR A 52 -20.61 -4.43 -7.90
CA TYR A 52 -20.70 -4.77 -6.48
C TYR A 52 -19.59 -5.73 -6.05
N VAL A 53 -19.43 -6.85 -6.76
CA VAL A 53 -18.43 -7.87 -6.42
C VAL A 53 -17.01 -7.35 -6.61
N SER A 54 -16.73 -6.65 -7.73
CA SER A 54 -15.41 -6.06 -7.95
C SER A 54 -15.06 -5.02 -6.88
N SER A 55 -16.01 -4.16 -6.47
CA SER A 55 -15.80 -3.18 -5.39
C SER A 55 -15.42 -3.85 -4.07
N MET A 56 -16.12 -4.92 -3.68
CA MET A 56 -15.81 -5.71 -2.48
C MET A 56 -14.37 -6.27 -2.52
N LEU A 57 -13.95 -6.81 -3.66
CA LEU A 57 -12.61 -7.38 -3.82
C LEU A 57 -11.51 -6.32 -3.86
N TRP A 58 -11.78 -5.17 -4.48
CA TRP A 58 -10.88 -4.01 -4.48
C TRP A 58 -10.61 -3.47 -3.07
N ALA A 59 -11.54 -3.64 -2.13
CA ALA A 59 -11.31 -3.26 -0.73
C ALA A 59 -10.09 -4.00 -0.12
N ILE A 60 -9.84 -5.25 -0.51
CA ILE A 60 -8.66 -6.01 -0.07
C ILE A 60 -7.39 -5.45 -0.71
N MET A 61 -7.43 -5.17 -2.02
CA MET A 61 -6.30 -4.61 -2.77
C MET A 61 -5.89 -3.23 -2.26
N ASN A 62 -6.87 -2.37 -1.99
CA ASN A 62 -6.64 -1.02 -1.50
C ASN A 62 -6.06 -0.98 -0.08
N ASN A 63 -6.20 -2.06 0.69
CA ASN A 63 -5.70 -2.18 2.06
C ASN A 63 -4.62 -3.27 2.18
N LEU A 64 -3.92 -3.59 1.09
CA LEU A 64 -2.93 -4.66 1.07
C LEU A 64 -1.83 -4.47 2.13
N GLY A 65 -1.37 -3.23 2.34
CA GLY A 65 -0.39 -2.91 3.39
C GLY A 65 -0.83 -3.34 4.79
N PHE A 66 -2.12 -3.20 5.13
CA PHE A 66 -2.65 -3.66 6.41
C PHE A 66 -2.53 -5.18 6.55
N PHE A 67 -2.97 -5.94 5.54
CA PHE A 67 -2.86 -7.41 5.57
C PHE A 67 -1.42 -7.90 5.62
N PHE A 68 -0.50 -7.20 4.95
CA PHE A 68 0.95 -7.46 5.08
C PHE A 68 1.45 -7.22 6.50
N CYS A 69 1.02 -6.13 7.16
CA CYS A 69 1.36 -5.86 8.56
C CYS A 69 0.97 -7.02 9.49
N LEU A 70 -0.29 -7.47 9.39
CA LEU A 70 -0.82 -8.57 10.20
C LEU A 70 -0.10 -9.89 9.90
N GLY A 71 0.03 -10.21 8.61
CA GLY A 71 0.65 -11.45 8.14
C GLY A 71 2.12 -11.55 8.53
N LEU A 72 2.88 -10.44 8.41
CA LEU A 72 4.29 -10.41 8.82
C LEU A 72 4.45 -10.50 10.33
N ALA A 73 3.64 -9.76 11.10
CA ALA A 73 3.70 -9.82 12.55
C ALA A 73 3.41 -11.24 13.07
N GLY A 74 2.33 -11.87 12.61
CA GLY A 74 1.98 -13.23 12.99
C GLY A 74 2.93 -14.29 12.42
N GLY A 75 3.43 -14.10 11.19
CA GLY A 75 4.33 -15.02 10.52
C GLY A 75 5.73 -15.07 11.15
N LEU A 76 6.24 -13.92 11.60
CA LEU A 76 7.55 -13.79 12.25
C LEU A 76 7.51 -13.98 13.78
N ALA A 77 6.33 -13.96 14.39
CA ALA A 77 6.17 -14.25 15.81
C ALA A 77 6.51 -15.73 16.13
N LYS A 78 7.31 -15.95 17.16
CA LYS A 78 7.72 -17.28 17.62
C LYS A 78 6.61 -17.96 18.42
N THR A 79 5.96 -17.20 19.31
CA THR A 79 4.88 -17.63 20.20
C THR A 79 3.71 -16.67 20.08
N ARG A 80 2.50 -17.09 20.49
CA ARG A 80 1.29 -16.26 20.53
C ARG A 80 1.04 -15.46 19.23
N LYS A 81 1.13 -16.14 18.09
CA LYS A 81 1.10 -15.53 16.74
C LYS A 81 -0.17 -14.70 16.47
N ALA A 82 -1.31 -15.17 16.97
CA ALA A 82 -2.58 -14.44 16.86
C ALA A 82 -2.55 -13.11 17.63
N GLU A 83 -1.96 -13.10 18.84
CA GLU A 83 -1.79 -11.88 19.62
C GLU A 83 -0.83 -10.90 18.93
N ALA A 84 0.24 -11.39 18.29
CA ALA A 84 1.15 -10.55 17.51
C ALA A 84 0.43 -9.85 16.36
N ALA A 85 -0.41 -10.57 15.62
CA ALA A 85 -1.22 -10.00 14.54
C ALA A 85 -2.23 -8.97 15.07
N PHE A 86 -2.83 -9.22 16.23
CA PHE A 86 -3.74 -8.27 16.86
C PHE A 86 -3.02 -6.98 17.30
N VAL A 87 -1.83 -7.09 17.90
CA VAL A 87 -0.98 -5.93 18.23
C VAL A 87 -0.56 -5.17 16.96
N ALA A 88 -0.31 -5.86 15.85
CA ALA A 88 0.00 -5.22 14.58
C ALA A 88 -1.17 -4.42 14.02
N ALA A 89 -2.40 -4.95 14.11
CA ALA A 89 -3.60 -4.22 13.73
C ALA A 89 -3.78 -2.94 14.57
N MET A 90 -3.63 -3.04 15.90
CA MET A 90 -3.70 -1.87 16.79
C MET A 90 -2.59 -0.86 16.47
N THR A 91 -1.36 -1.33 16.23
CA THR A 91 -0.22 -0.48 15.84
C THR A 91 -0.49 0.25 14.53
N TRP A 92 -1.10 -0.42 13.55
CA TRP A 92 -1.47 0.22 12.28
C TRP A 92 -2.43 1.39 12.50
N PHE A 93 -3.52 1.20 13.25
CA PHE A 93 -4.45 2.30 13.53
C PHE A 93 -3.81 3.43 14.35
N MET A 94 -2.96 3.10 15.32
CA MET A 94 -2.20 4.11 16.08
C MET A 94 -1.27 4.91 15.17
N TYR A 95 -0.58 4.27 14.22
CA TYR A 95 0.21 4.97 13.21
C TYR A 95 -0.66 5.92 12.38
N LEU A 96 -1.79 5.44 11.87
CA LEU A 96 -2.67 6.24 11.01
C LEU A 96 -3.16 7.50 11.74
N ALA A 97 -3.64 7.33 12.97
CA ALA A 97 -4.11 8.43 13.80
C ALA A 97 -2.98 9.41 14.17
N ALA A 98 -1.81 8.90 14.56
CA ALA A 98 -0.66 9.74 14.92
C ALA A 98 -0.11 10.52 13.72
N ASN A 99 0.00 9.88 12.56
CA ASN A 99 0.51 10.52 11.34
C ASN A 99 -0.48 11.60 10.84
N ASN A 100 -1.77 11.28 10.79
CA ASN A 100 -2.81 12.25 10.42
C ASN A 100 -2.86 13.44 11.40
N SER A 101 -2.78 13.17 12.71
CA SER A 101 -2.74 14.20 13.74
C SER A 101 -1.52 15.11 13.57
N TRP A 102 -0.32 14.55 13.36
CA TRP A 102 0.89 15.34 13.14
C TRP A 102 0.82 16.18 11.86
N LEU A 103 0.33 15.61 10.76
CA LEU A 103 0.10 16.37 9.51
C LEU A 103 -0.87 17.53 9.72
N THR A 104 -1.93 17.32 10.50
CA THR A 104 -2.93 18.35 10.84
C THR A 104 -2.31 19.46 11.68
N LEU A 105 -1.66 19.10 12.79
CA LEU A 105 -1.05 20.05 13.72
C LEU A 105 0.07 20.87 13.08
N THR A 106 0.78 20.28 12.11
CA THR A 106 1.88 20.95 11.41
C THR A 106 1.48 21.58 10.07
N GLN A 107 0.17 21.62 9.75
CA GLN A 107 -0.40 22.22 8.54
C GLN A 107 0.21 21.65 7.24
N ARG A 108 0.39 20.33 7.21
CA ARG A 108 0.99 19.57 6.09
C ARG A 108 0.00 18.70 5.32
N LEU A 109 -1.29 18.74 5.66
CA LEU A 109 -2.31 18.01 4.90
C LEU A 109 -2.40 18.56 3.47
N ALA A 110 -2.31 17.67 2.50
CA ALA A 110 -2.57 18.01 1.11
C ALA A 110 -4.08 18.28 0.90
N ALA A 111 -4.41 19.21 -0.01
CA ALA A 111 -5.79 19.51 -0.34
C ALA A 111 -6.41 18.37 -1.15
N GLY A 112 -7.49 17.77 -0.64
CA GLY A 112 -8.25 16.72 -1.33
C GLY A 112 -9.16 15.97 -0.36
N SER A 113 -10.34 15.56 -0.80
CA SER A 113 -11.32 14.79 -0.02
C SER A 113 -11.41 13.32 -0.42
N SER A 114 -10.58 12.87 -1.37
CA SER A 114 -10.53 11.48 -1.85
C SER A 114 -9.14 11.08 -2.31
N ASN A 115 -8.86 9.77 -2.36
CA ASN A 115 -7.59 9.22 -2.86
C ASN A 115 -7.29 9.62 -4.31
N ALA A 116 -8.33 9.82 -5.12
CA ALA A 116 -8.18 10.29 -6.49
C ALA A 116 -7.65 11.73 -6.57
N GLN A 117 -8.01 12.58 -5.60
CA GLN A 117 -7.58 13.98 -5.53
C GLN A 117 -6.23 14.14 -4.84
N LEU A 118 -5.90 13.27 -3.89
CA LEU A 118 -4.59 13.25 -3.23
C LEU A 118 -3.49 12.60 -4.09
N TYR A 119 -3.84 12.08 -5.26
CA TYR A 119 -2.88 11.41 -6.13
C TYR A 119 -1.69 12.33 -6.47
N GLY A 120 -0.46 11.84 -6.26
CA GLY A 120 0.77 12.59 -6.51
C GLY A 120 1.15 13.61 -5.43
N SER A 121 0.35 13.75 -4.36
CA SER A 121 0.69 14.60 -3.20
C SER A 121 1.59 13.91 -2.17
N GLY A 122 1.88 12.63 -2.35
CA GLY A 122 2.53 11.78 -1.34
C GLY A 122 1.63 11.41 -0.17
N GLN A 123 0.31 11.67 -0.26
CA GLN A 123 -0.69 11.36 0.76
C GLN A 123 -1.85 10.54 0.23
N THR A 124 -2.50 9.79 1.12
CA THR A 124 -3.65 8.93 0.80
C THR A 124 -4.55 8.75 2.03
N PHE A 125 -5.83 8.46 1.80
CA PHE A 125 -6.76 8.02 2.84
C PHE A 125 -6.70 6.51 3.02
N ILE A 126 -6.48 6.12 4.27
CA ILE A 126 -6.56 4.72 4.73
C ILE A 126 -7.47 4.70 5.95
N PHE A 127 -8.54 3.90 5.92
CA PHE A 127 -9.54 3.82 6.99
C PHE A 127 -10.05 5.20 7.48
N GLY A 128 -10.16 6.18 6.59
CA GLY A 128 -10.64 7.54 6.91
C GLY A 128 -9.56 8.50 7.41
N PHE A 129 -8.31 8.05 7.60
CA PHE A 129 -7.19 8.90 7.99
C PHE A 129 -6.39 9.33 6.75
N GLN A 130 -6.18 10.63 6.57
CA GLN A 130 -5.25 11.14 5.56
C GLN A 130 -3.82 11.06 6.10
N VAL A 131 -2.99 10.24 5.46
CA VAL A 131 -1.63 9.92 5.92
C VAL A 131 -0.64 9.98 4.76
N ILE A 132 0.66 9.95 5.07
CA ILE A 132 1.70 9.76 4.07
C ILE A 132 1.53 8.41 3.37
N ASP A 133 1.52 8.42 2.03
CA ASP A 133 1.36 7.22 1.22
C ASP A 133 2.68 6.44 1.10
N MET A 134 2.78 5.41 1.91
CA MET A 134 3.89 4.46 1.90
C MET A 134 3.51 3.12 1.24
N GLY A 135 2.27 2.97 0.77
CA GLY A 135 1.74 1.71 0.26
C GLY A 135 2.05 0.50 1.14
N VAL A 136 2.59 -0.56 0.53
CA VAL A 136 2.91 -1.83 1.20
C VAL A 136 4.13 -1.70 2.15
N PHE A 137 5.00 -0.70 1.97
CA PHE A 137 6.19 -0.53 2.83
C PHE A 137 5.81 -0.27 4.28
N LEU A 138 4.77 0.52 4.52
CA LEU A 138 4.26 0.74 5.88
C LEU A 138 3.89 -0.59 6.55
N GLY A 139 3.23 -1.47 5.80
CA GLY A 139 2.85 -2.80 6.28
C GLY A 139 4.06 -3.65 6.63
N ILE A 140 5.07 -3.66 5.76
CA ILE A 140 6.30 -4.42 5.98
C ILE A 140 7.05 -3.90 7.22
N ILE A 141 7.24 -2.58 7.30
CA ILE A 141 8.00 -1.96 8.39
C ILE A 141 7.29 -2.18 9.73
N LEU A 142 5.99 -1.86 9.82
CA LEU A 142 5.24 -2.04 11.06
C LEU A 142 5.10 -3.51 11.44
N GLY A 143 4.84 -4.41 10.49
CA GLY A 143 4.74 -5.84 10.75
C GLY A 143 6.04 -6.43 11.30
N CYS A 144 7.19 -6.06 10.71
CA CYS A 144 8.50 -6.44 11.21
C CYS A 144 8.82 -5.84 12.59
N ALA A 145 8.51 -4.55 12.80
CA ALA A 145 8.72 -3.89 14.08
C ALA A 145 7.91 -4.57 15.19
N VAL A 146 6.63 -4.85 14.94
CA VAL A 146 5.75 -5.55 15.89
C VAL A 146 6.28 -6.96 16.16
N ALA A 147 6.66 -7.73 15.13
CA ALA A 147 7.23 -9.07 15.34
C ALA A 147 8.51 -9.04 16.18
N PHE A 148 9.37 -8.04 15.95
CA PHE A 148 10.61 -7.88 16.69
C PHE A 148 10.36 -7.60 18.18
N ILE A 149 9.48 -6.64 18.48
CA ILE A 149 9.10 -6.30 19.87
C ILE A 149 8.33 -7.46 20.51
N HIS A 150 7.41 -8.09 19.79
CA HIS A 150 6.64 -9.23 20.27
C HIS A 150 7.56 -10.36 20.72
N ASN A 151 8.50 -10.77 19.86
CA ASN A 151 9.47 -11.84 20.18
C ASN A 151 10.42 -11.49 21.35
N ARG A 152 10.49 -10.23 21.76
CA ARG A 152 11.34 -9.76 22.86
C ARG A 152 10.59 -9.66 24.18
N PHE A 153 9.32 -9.23 24.16
CA PHE A 153 8.57 -8.83 25.36
C PHE A 153 7.33 -9.69 25.64
N VAL A 154 6.90 -10.57 24.72
CA VAL A 154 5.64 -11.33 24.88
C VAL A 154 5.63 -12.33 26.03
N ASP A 155 6.78 -12.80 26.51
CA ASP A 155 6.84 -13.78 27.61
C ASP A 155 7.11 -13.10 28.97
N ILE A 156 7.09 -11.77 29.03
CA ILE A 156 7.30 -11.03 30.28
C ILE A 156 5.97 -10.90 31.02
N GLU A 157 5.95 -11.41 32.25
CA GLU A 157 4.81 -11.33 33.15
C GLU A 157 5.17 -10.55 34.41
N PHE A 158 4.21 -9.74 34.87
CA PHE A 158 4.36 -8.96 36.10
C PHE A 158 3.61 -9.64 37.26
N ARG A 159 4.03 -9.35 38.50
CA ARG A 159 3.38 -9.84 39.72
C ARG A 159 2.52 -8.75 40.37
N GLY A 160 1.57 -9.17 41.21
CA GLY A 160 0.70 -8.26 41.95
C GLY A 160 -0.25 -7.47 41.04
N ALA A 161 -0.49 -6.21 41.37
CA ALA A 161 -1.43 -5.34 40.65
C ALA A 161 -1.08 -5.13 39.17
N PHE A 162 0.20 -5.26 38.79
CA PHE A 162 0.65 -5.05 37.41
C PHE A 162 0.53 -6.28 36.50
N SER A 163 0.11 -7.44 37.04
CA SER A 163 -0.01 -8.69 36.27
C SER A 163 -0.89 -8.57 35.03
N ILE A 164 -1.85 -7.63 35.04
CA ILE A 164 -2.72 -7.34 33.90
C ILE A 164 -1.99 -6.80 32.67
N TYR A 165 -0.79 -6.22 32.81
CA TYR A 165 -0.03 -5.58 31.72
C TYR A 165 1.03 -6.48 31.08
N GLY A 166 1.15 -7.73 31.51
CA GLY A 166 2.10 -8.68 30.93
C GLY A 166 1.76 -9.09 29.50
N ASN A 167 2.65 -9.89 28.92
CA ASN A 167 2.49 -10.55 27.63
C ASN A 167 2.27 -9.58 26.45
N SER A 168 1.34 -9.86 25.53
CA SER A 168 1.06 -9.02 24.35
C SER A 168 0.62 -7.59 24.68
N LYS A 169 0.11 -7.35 25.88
CA LYS A 169 -0.24 -5.99 26.32
C LYS A 169 1.01 -5.15 26.59
N LEU A 170 2.07 -5.76 27.13
CA LEU A 170 3.37 -5.10 27.25
C LEU A 170 3.94 -4.77 25.88
N VAL A 171 3.81 -5.68 24.92
CA VAL A 171 4.22 -5.44 23.52
C VAL A 171 3.52 -4.20 22.97
N LEU A 172 2.19 -4.08 23.16
CA LEU A 172 1.44 -2.91 22.76
C LEU A 172 1.93 -1.63 23.46
N ILE A 173 2.13 -1.67 24.78
CA ILE A 173 2.63 -0.52 25.56
C ILE A 173 3.98 -0.02 25.02
N VAL A 174 4.89 -0.94 24.69
CA VAL A 174 6.19 -0.60 24.09
C VAL A 174 6.04 -0.03 22.67
N MET A 175 5.07 -0.54 21.90
CA MET A 175 4.82 -0.06 20.53
C MET A 175 4.27 1.36 20.48
N ILE A 176 3.54 1.85 21.50
CA ILE A 176 2.93 3.20 21.52
C ILE A 176 3.97 4.33 21.26
N PRO A 177 5.03 4.49 22.06
CA PRO A 177 6.00 5.55 21.81
C PRO A 177 6.78 5.33 20.51
N LEU A 178 7.08 4.08 20.16
CA LEU A 178 7.80 3.75 18.93
C LEU A 178 7.02 4.14 17.68
N VAL A 179 5.73 3.79 17.62
CA VAL A 179 4.87 4.11 16.49
C VAL A 179 4.57 5.60 16.41
N GLY A 180 4.46 6.29 17.55
CA GLY A 180 4.30 7.75 17.59
C GLY A 180 5.49 8.48 16.99
N VAL A 181 6.72 8.13 17.43
CA VAL A 181 7.95 8.70 16.85
C VAL A 181 8.09 8.34 15.38
N PHE A 182 7.78 7.09 15.01
CA PHE A 182 7.84 6.66 13.62
C PHE A 182 6.85 7.42 12.73
N ALA A 183 5.62 7.65 13.19
CA ALA A 183 4.61 8.42 12.47
C ALA A 183 5.03 9.88 12.22
N ILE A 184 5.76 10.48 13.16
CA ILE A 184 6.34 11.82 12.96
C ILE A 184 7.50 11.74 11.96
N ALA A 185 8.39 10.77 12.12
CA ALA A 185 9.56 10.61 11.25
C ALA A 185 9.17 10.40 9.77
N THR A 186 8.11 9.62 9.49
CA THR A 186 7.67 9.36 8.12
C THR A 186 7.22 10.62 7.39
N VAL A 187 6.67 11.63 8.08
CA VAL A 187 6.30 12.92 7.47
C VAL A 187 7.50 13.65 6.85
N TYR A 188 8.70 13.48 7.40
CA TYR A 188 9.91 14.18 6.93
C TYR A 188 10.81 13.30 6.07
N VAL A 189 10.92 12.03 6.42
CA VAL A 189 11.88 11.11 5.80
C VAL A 189 11.29 10.48 4.54
N TRP A 190 10.01 10.11 4.55
CA TRP A 190 9.41 9.39 3.42
C TRP A 190 9.33 10.21 2.13
N PRO A 191 9.02 11.52 2.13
CA PRO A 191 9.04 12.32 0.90
C PRO A 191 10.39 12.27 0.18
N ILE A 192 11.50 12.20 0.93
CA ILE A 192 12.86 12.07 0.36
C ILE A 192 13.01 10.72 -0.38
N VAL A 193 12.50 9.64 0.22
CA VAL A 193 12.48 8.30 -0.39
C VAL A 193 11.60 8.29 -1.63
N GLU A 194 10.41 8.88 -1.55
CA GLU A 194 9.46 9.01 -2.67
C GLU A 194 10.06 9.81 -3.84
N HIS A 195 10.76 10.91 -3.56
CA HIS A 195 11.51 11.64 -4.59
C HIS A 195 12.61 10.80 -5.22
N GLY A 196 13.33 9.99 -4.44
CA GLY A 196 14.32 9.04 -4.97
C GLY A 196 13.71 8.00 -5.91
N ILE A 197 12.57 7.42 -5.53
CA ILE A 197 11.81 6.47 -6.36
C ILE A 197 11.32 7.16 -7.66
N SER A 198 10.82 8.39 -7.54
CA SER A 198 10.34 9.19 -8.67
C SER A 198 11.47 9.57 -9.64
N ALA A 199 12.66 9.87 -9.11
CA ALA A 199 13.85 10.13 -9.93
C ALA A 199 14.29 8.87 -10.70
N LEU A 200 14.29 7.70 -10.04
CA LEU A 200 14.63 6.42 -10.67
C LEU A 200 13.68 6.10 -11.85
N THR A 201 12.38 6.33 -11.66
CA THR A 201 11.37 6.15 -12.72
C THR A 201 11.49 7.19 -13.84
N GLY A 202 11.85 8.43 -13.53
CA GLY A 202 12.19 9.45 -14.52
C GLY A 202 13.40 9.08 -15.37
N VAL A 203 14.46 8.54 -14.76
CA VAL A 203 15.65 8.02 -15.47
C VAL A 203 15.24 6.90 -16.43
N MET A 204 14.45 5.92 -15.99
CA MET A 204 13.95 4.86 -16.86
C MET A 204 13.20 5.39 -18.10
N LYS A 205 12.47 6.50 -17.99
CA LYS A 205 11.79 7.13 -19.14
C LYS A 205 12.77 7.66 -20.19
N THR A 206 13.92 8.19 -19.75
CA THR A 206 14.91 8.83 -20.64
C THR A 206 15.83 7.85 -21.39
N PHE A 207 15.96 6.61 -20.90
CA PHE A 207 16.92 5.62 -21.42
C PHE A 207 16.42 4.79 -22.62
N GLY A 208 15.30 5.15 -23.24
CA GLY A 208 14.77 4.45 -24.41
C GLY A 208 14.54 2.95 -24.16
N ALA A 209 15.03 2.08 -25.06
CA ALA A 209 14.84 0.63 -24.97
C ALA A 209 15.39 -0.01 -23.69
N VAL A 210 16.53 0.49 -23.18
CA VAL A 210 17.13 0.00 -21.91
C VAL A 210 16.26 0.40 -20.72
N GLY A 211 15.66 1.58 -20.77
CA GLY A 211 14.71 2.05 -19.77
C GLY A 211 13.44 1.21 -19.69
N VAL A 212 12.87 0.82 -20.85
CA VAL A 212 11.72 -0.09 -20.94
C VAL A 212 12.08 -1.48 -20.39
N PHE A 213 13.27 -1.99 -20.72
CA PHE A 213 13.76 -3.25 -20.16
C PHE A 213 13.89 -3.19 -18.63
N LEU A 214 14.54 -2.14 -18.10
CA LEU A 214 14.74 -1.99 -16.66
C LEU A 214 13.40 -1.83 -15.91
N TYR A 215 12.46 -1.07 -16.48
CA TYR A 215 11.10 -0.97 -15.98
C TYR A 215 10.43 -2.34 -15.92
N GLY A 216 10.42 -3.09 -17.03
CA GLY A 216 9.81 -4.42 -17.09
C GLY A 216 10.45 -5.40 -16.11
N PHE A 217 11.77 -5.39 -16.01
CA PHE A 217 12.55 -6.22 -15.09
C PHE A 217 12.20 -5.92 -13.63
N LEU A 218 12.31 -4.65 -13.21
CA LEU A 218 12.02 -4.25 -11.82
C LEU A 218 10.55 -4.46 -11.47
N ASN A 219 9.63 -4.11 -12.38
CA ASN A 219 8.20 -4.31 -12.17
C ASN A 219 7.86 -5.79 -11.98
N ARG A 220 8.51 -6.72 -12.69
CA ARG A 220 8.31 -8.17 -12.51
C ARG A 220 9.00 -8.71 -11.27
N PHE A 221 10.23 -8.25 -10.99
CA PHE A 221 11.04 -8.70 -9.85
C PHE A 221 10.42 -8.28 -8.51
N LEU A 222 9.73 -7.14 -8.46
CA LEU A 222 9.10 -6.59 -7.26
C LEU A 222 7.64 -7.03 -7.05
N ILE A 223 7.11 -7.94 -7.88
CA ILE A 223 5.77 -8.52 -7.67
C ILE A 223 5.68 -9.25 -6.33
N PRO A 224 6.60 -10.17 -5.97
CA PRO A 224 6.49 -10.96 -4.74
C PRO A 224 6.54 -10.12 -3.47
N THR A 225 7.14 -8.93 -3.55
CA THR A 225 7.27 -8.00 -2.42
C THR A 225 6.13 -6.98 -2.34
N GLY A 226 5.25 -6.93 -3.34
CA GLY A 226 4.23 -5.90 -3.48
C GLY A 226 4.78 -4.52 -3.89
N LEU A 227 6.10 -4.37 -4.04
CA LEU A 227 6.75 -3.08 -4.31
C LEU A 227 6.65 -2.65 -5.77
N HIS A 228 6.20 -3.54 -6.66
CA HIS A 228 5.96 -3.23 -8.06
C HIS A 228 5.02 -2.02 -8.27
N HIS A 229 4.07 -1.78 -7.35
CA HIS A 229 3.20 -0.60 -7.36
C HIS A 229 3.95 0.73 -7.32
N LEU A 230 5.13 0.80 -6.70
CA LEU A 230 5.95 2.01 -6.71
C LEU A 230 6.65 2.24 -8.05
N ILE A 231 6.91 1.19 -8.81
CA ILE A 231 7.57 1.30 -10.10
C ILE A 231 6.56 1.69 -11.18
N TRP A 232 5.37 1.08 -11.18
CA TRP A 232 4.38 1.36 -12.23
C TRP A 232 3.49 2.58 -11.97
N SER A 233 3.17 2.91 -10.71
CA SER A 233 2.22 4.00 -10.43
C SER A 233 2.65 5.36 -10.99
N PRO A 234 3.96 5.76 -10.97
CA PRO A 234 4.37 7.01 -11.58
C PRO A 234 4.18 6.99 -13.11
N PHE A 235 4.42 5.87 -13.79
CA PHE A 235 4.18 5.74 -15.23
C PHE A 235 2.71 5.70 -15.61
N VAL A 236 1.82 5.26 -14.73
CA VAL A 236 0.40 5.10 -15.09
C VAL A 236 -0.43 6.34 -14.78
N PHE A 237 -0.01 7.14 -13.81
CA PHE A 237 -0.87 8.22 -13.29
C PHE A 237 -0.17 9.57 -13.14
N THR A 238 1.15 9.67 -13.31
CA THR A 238 1.88 10.94 -13.31
C THR A 238 2.33 11.34 -14.71
N SER A 239 2.92 12.53 -14.84
CA SER A 239 3.47 13.08 -16.07
C SER A 239 4.65 12.27 -16.62
N ILE A 240 5.25 11.42 -15.79
CA ILE A 240 6.22 10.42 -16.21
C ILE A 240 5.56 9.47 -17.24
N GLY A 241 4.29 9.10 -17.06
CA GLY A 241 3.50 8.31 -18.00
C GLY A 241 3.14 8.96 -19.33
N GLY A 242 3.40 10.27 -19.46
CA GLY A 242 2.96 11.08 -20.59
C GLY A 242 1.97 12.17 -20.15
N GLN A 243 1.85 13.20 -20.99
CA GLN A 243 0.89 14.30 -20.83
C GLN A 243 0.26 14.56 -22.20
N LEU A 244 -1.05 14.71 -22.26
CA LEU A 244 -1.79 15.12 -23.45
C LEU A 244 -2.61 16.37 -23.11
N LEU A 245 -2.50 17.40 -23.95
CA LEU A 245 -3.36 18.57 -23.86
C LEU A 245 -4.64 18.28 -24.66
N ILE A 246 -5.79 18.30 -23.99
CA ILE A 246 -7.09 18.07 -24.62
C ILE A 246 -8.02 19.19 -24.18
N ASP A 247 -8.48 19.99 -25.14
CA ASP A 247 -9.40 21.12 -24.93
C ASP A 247 -8.92 22.12 -23.85
N GLY A 248 -7.61 22.39 -23.84
CA GLY A 248 -6.97 23.30 -22.86
C GLY A 248 -6.71 22.68 -21.49
N GLN A 249 -7.11 21.44 -21.23
CA GLN A 249 -6.79 20.72 -20.00
C GLN A 249 -5.68 19.68 -20.21
N THR A 250 -4.64 19.75 -19.40
CA THR A 250 -3.55 18.77 -19.41
C THR A 250 -3.99 17.49 -18.70
N VAL A 251 -4.18 16.43 -19.48
CA VAL A 251 -4.41 15.09 -18.98
C VAL A 251 -3.07 14.39 -18.78
N VAL A 252 -2.90 13.78 -17.62
CA VAL A 252 -1.60 13.28 -17.15
C VAL A 252 -1.73 11.78 -16.80
N GLY A 253 -0.77 10.97 -17.24
CA GLY A 253 -0.69 9.53 -16.95
C GLY A 253 -1.45 8.61 -17.93
N GLN A 254 -0.86 7.44 -18.21
CA GLN A 254 -1.39 6.45 -19.15
C GLN A 254 -2.84 6.01 -18.90
N ASN A 255 -3.27 5.89 -17.63
CA ASN A 255 -4.62 5.41 -17.34
C ASN A 255 -5.72 6.40 -17.74
N ARG A 256 -5.40 7.70 -17.77
CA ARG A 256 -6.35 8.70 -18.26
C ARG A 256 -6.42 8.68 -19.79
N PHE A 257 -5.31 8.39 -20.47
CA PHE A 257 -5.26 8.26 -21.94
C PHE A 257 -6.08 7.08 -22.46
N SER A 258 -6.06 5.93 -21.78
CA SER A 258 -6.86 4.76 -22.20
C SER A 258 -8.37 4.96 -22.01
N SER A 259 -8.78 5.87 -21.11
CA SER A 259 -10.19 6.24 -20.89
C SER A 259 -10.70 7.33 -21.84
N LEU A 260 -9.80 7.99 -22.57
CA LEU A 260 -10.14 8.99 -23.57
C LEU A 260 -10.55 8.31 -24.87
N LYS A 261 -11.83 8.38 -25.22
CA LYS A 261 -12.26 8.23 -26.61
C LYS A 261 -11.66 9.39 -27.39
N LEU A 262 -10.51 9.18 -28.02
CA LEU A 262 -10.05 10.09 -29.07
C LEU A 262 -11.19 10.20 -30.09
N PRO A 263 -11.68 11.40 -30.43
CA PRO A 263 -12.54 11.54 -31.59
C PRO A 263 -11.74 11.03 -32.78
N ILE A 264 -12.19 9.91 -33.34
CA ILE A 264 -11.70 9.40 -34.62
C ILE A 264 -11.96 10.54 -35.61
N ALA A 265 -10.91 11.27 -35.98
CA ALA A 265 -11.02 12.25 -37.04
C ALA A 265 -11.48 11.49 -38.29
N PRO A 266 -12.60 11.86 -38.94
CA PRO A 266 -12.97 11.25 -40.19
C PRO A 266 -11.85 11.54 -41.19
N GLY A 267 -11.38 10.49 -41.86
CA GLY A 267 -10.26 10.54 -42.78
C GLY A 267 -10.41 11.63 -43.84
N ARG A 268 -9.27 12.24 -44.17
CA ARG A 268 -9.02 12.73 -45.51
C ARG A 268 -8.30 11.63 -46.29
#